data_AF-W7J5F0-F1
#
_entry.id   AF-W7J5F0-F1
#
_cell.length_a   1.000
_cell.length_b   1.000
_cell.length_c   1.000
_cell.angle_alpha   90.00
_cell.angle_beta   90.00
_cell.angle_gamma   90.00
#
_symmetry.space_group_name_H-M   'P 1'
#
loop_
_entity.id
_entity.type
_entity.pdbx_description
1 polymer ?
#
loop_
_entity_poly.entity_id
_entity_poly.type
_entity_poly.pdbx_seq_one_letter_code
_entity_poly.pdbx_strand_id
1 'polypeptide(L)'
;MFPPKPEDTVRGPLIVSALPAELPRSLRAAAAPIPVAVPLARPSADRTPPVGGGSSAEGIRRGGEDRSTGEDRRRGVERSAGWRRKSVAVGAAGVLVVAVAVLFAWVLPTGEPAPPAAVAPAPVGEFDFHRLPDTEEPIRDSDCAPHAYGRTQEFLVANRCLQLTRAVYSAALPGGRTVFTSVAVVRMRTEEASVQLTELVRQEGTGSVTDLLRDQVVTVPGLDRLSRGGFAAERAGRDVVIVESDTVERDPDAVLHRAVMKRISTDAVRLGAELR
;
A
#
# COMPACT_ATOMS: atom_id res chain seq x y z
N MET A 1 -14.82 -6.36 -52.79
CA MET A 1 -15.62 -7.52 -52.36
C MET A 1 -15.83 -7.35 -50.86
N PHE A 2 -17.00 -6.85 -50.47
CA PHE A 2 -17.36 -6.54 -49.08
C PHE A 2 -18.03 -7.77 -48.45
N PRO A 3 -17.75 -8.12 -47.18
CA PRO A 3 -18.48 -9.19 -46.52
C PRO A 3 -19.95 -8.81 -46.34
N PRO A 4 -20.89 -9.77 -46.47
CA PRO A 4 -22.30 -9.51 -46.25
C PRO A 4 -22.59 -9.16 -44.78
N LYS A 5 -23.56 -8.26 -44.58
CA LYS A 5 -24.12 -7.89 -43.27
C LYS A 5 -24.70 -9.14 -42.57
N PRO A 6 -24.51 -9.30 -41.24
CA PRO A 6 -25.24 -10.30 -40.48
C PRO A 6 -26.73 -9.95 -40.44
N GLU A 7 -27.56 -10.96 -40.71
CA GLU A 7 -29.01 -10.89 -40.71
C GLU A 7 -29.57 -10.67 -39.30
N ASP A 8 -30.64 -9.89 -39.23
CA ASP A 8 -31.39 -9.59 -38.01
C ASP A 8 -32.00 -10.86 -37.42
N THR A 9 -31.41 -11.37 -36.34
CA THR A 9 -31.96 -12.47 -35.55
C THR A 9 -33.30 -12.07 -34.95
N VAL A 10 -34.34 -12.76 -35.42
CA VAL A 10 -35.72 -12.72 -34.97
C VAL A 10 -35.82 -12.78 -33.44
N ARG A 11 -36.42 -11.73 -32.85
CA ARG A 11 -36.89 -11.71 -31.45
C ARG A 11 -38.00 -12.76 -31.29
N GLY A 12 -37.66 -13.88 -30.66
CA GLY A 12 -38.66 -14.79 -30.09
C GLY A 12 -39.41 -14.12 -28.92
N PRO A 13 -40.66 -14.52 -28.64
CA PRO A 13 -41.44 -13.96 -27.55
C PRO A 13 -40.82 -14.30 -26.20
N LEU A 14 -40.72 -13.30 -25.33
CA LEU A 14 -40.37 -13.44 -23.93
C LEU A 14 -41.40 -14.34 -23.24
N ILE A 15 -41.01 -15.56 -22.89
CA ILE A 15 -41.76 -16.39 -21.96
C ILE A 15 -41.55 -15.79 -20.57
N VAL A 16 -42.53 -15.01 -20.12
CA VAL A 16 -42.68 -14.63 -18.71
C VAL A 16 -43.08 -15.90 -17.96
N SER A 17 -42.11 -16.59 -17.38
CA SER A 17 -42.37 -17.64 -16.40
C SER A 17 -43.06 -17.00 -15.19
N ALA A 18 -44.36 -17.24 -15.08
CA ALA A 18 -45.12 -17.00 -13.87
C ALA A 18 -44.49 -17.81 -12.72
N LEU A 19 -44.04 -17.10 -11.67
CA LEU A 19 -43.70 -17.71 -10.39
C LEU A 19 -44.94 -18.45 -9.85
N PRO A 20 -44.84 -19.71 -9.42
CA PRO A 20 -45.93 -20.36 -8.69
C PRO A 20 -46.15 -19.67 -7.34
N ALA A 21 -47.40 -19.28 -7.07
CA ALA A 21 -47.81 -18.51 -5.91
C ALA A 21 -47.97 -19.34 -4.61
N GLU A 22 -47.41 -20.55 -4.51
CA GLU A 22 -47.56 -21.39 -3.32
C GLU A 22 -46.23 -22.01 -2.89
N LEU A 23 -45.57 -21.35 -1.93
CA LEU A 23 -44.53 -21.96 -1.12
C LEU A 23 -45.17 -22.90 -0.08
N PRO A 24 -44.64 -24.12 0.12
CA PRO A 24 -45.15 -25.05 1.13
C PRO A 24 -45.03 -24.46 2.54
N ARG A 25 -46.06 -24.68 3.37
CA ARG A 25 -46.16 -24.15 4.75
C ARG A 25 -44.96 -24.50 5.65
N SER A 26 -44.20 -25.54 5.31
CA SER A 26 -42.98 -25.93 6.02
C SER A 26 -41.85 -24.88 5.95
N LEU A 27 -41.87 -23.95 5.00
CA LEU A 27 -40.89 -22.85 4.88
C LEU A 27 -41.32 -21.54 5.56
N ARG A 28 -42.55 -21.46 6.10
CA ARG A 28 -43.03 -20.28 6.86
C ARG A 28 -42.74 -20.34 8.36
N ALA A 29 -42.17 -21.42 8.89
CA ALA A 29 -41.99 -21.63 10.32
C ALA A 29 -40.61 -21.22 10.88
N ALA A 30 -39.78 -20.49 10.12
CA ALA A 30 -38.44 -20.06 10.57
C ALA A 30 -38.18 -18.55 10.45
N ALA A 31 -39.23 -17.74 10.54
CA ALA A 31 -39.12 -16.28 10.67
C ALA A 31 -39.79 -15.81 11.96
N ALA A 32 -39.24 -16.24 13.10
CA ALA A 32 -39.50 -15.55 14.36
C ALA A 32 -38.62 -14.29 14.41
N PRO A 33 -39.14 -13.13 14.81
CA PRO A 33 -38.31 -11.97 15.07
C PRO A 33 -37.33 -12.32 16.20
N ILE A 34 -36.03 -12.13 15.94
CA ILE A 34 -35.03 -12.14 17.01
C ILE A 34 -35.38 -10.95 17.93
N PRO A 35 -35.64 -11.15 19.24
CA PRO A 35 -35.78 -10.04 20.16
C PRO A 35 -34.44 -9.30 20.25
N VAL A 36 -34.38 -8.11 19.65
CA VAL A 36 -33.34 -7.12 19.95
C VAL A 36 -33.64 -6.59 21.35
N ALA A 37 -32.98 -7.19 22.34
CA ALA A 37 -32.89 -6.66 23.69
C ALA A 37 -31.50 -6.99 24.24
N VAL A 38 -30.47 -6.32 23.72
CA VAL A 38 -29.22 -6.17 24.47
C VAL A 38 -29.38 -4.93 25.35
N PRO A 39 -29.41 -5.08 26.68
CA PRO A 39 -29.51 -3.94 27.58
C PRO A 39 -28.26 -3.07 27.44
N LEU A 40 -28.46 -1.76 27.31
CA LEU A 40 -27.45 -0.75 27.61
C LEU A 40 -26.98 -0.99 29.04
N ALA A 41 -25.80 -1.61 29.19
CA ALA A 41 -25.08 -1.62 30.45
C ALA A 41 -24.76 -0.16 30.80
N ARG A 42 -25.41 0.33 31.85
CA ARG A 42 -25.08 1.60 32.50
C ARG A 42 -23.60 1.60 32.86
N PRO A 43 -22.85 2.69 32.63
CA PRO A 43 -21.54 2.84 33.25
C PRO A 43 -21.74 2.94 34.77
N SER A 44 -21.27 1.92 35.50
CA SER A 44 -21.12 2.00 36.95
C SER A 44 -20.05 3.05 37.25
N ALA A 45 -20.51 4.25 37.59
CA ALA A 45 -19.77 5.21 38.38
C ALA A 45 -19.74 4.70 39.82
N ASP A 46 -18.83 3.77 40.13
CA ASP A 46 -18.35 3.59 41.50
C ASP A 46 -17.04 2.80 41.52
N ARG A 47 -15.92 3.53 41.49
CA ARG A 47 -14.64 3.06 42.03
C ARG A 47 -14.02 4.21 42.79
N THR A 48 -14.39 4.27 44.07
CA THR A 48 -13.66 4.97 45.11
C THR A 48 -12.23 4.42 45.18
N PRO A 49 -11.19 5.25 45.21
CA PRO A 49 -9.83 4.80 45.51
C PRO A 49 -9.70 4.47 47.02
N PRO A 50 -8.93 3.43 47.40
CA PRO A 50 -8.61 3.20 48.81
C PRO A 50 -7.68 4.30 49.32
N VAL A 51 -8.17 5.01 50.33
CA VAL A 51 -7.39 5.81 51.28
C VAL A 51 -6.55 4.85 52.11
N GLY A 52 -5.24 4.84 51.88
CA GLY A 52 -4.24 4.13 52.70
C GLY A 52 -3.16 5.11 53.13
N GLY A 53 -3.28 5.59 54.37
CA GLY A 53 -2.32 6.48 55.01
C GLY A 53 -1.10 5.75 55.59
N GLY A 54 0.03 6.46 55.59
CA GLY A 54 1.30 6.15 56.23
C GLY A 54 2.34 7.13 55.67
N SER A 55 2.45 8.36 56.20
CA SER A 55 3.16 8.75 57.42
C SER A 55 4.62 8.26 57.47
N SER A 56 5.52 9.12 56.98
CA SER A 56 6.88 9.43 57.48
C SER A 56 7.50 10.43 56.49
N ALA A 57 7.54 11.73 56.80
CA ALA A 57 8.59 12.43 57.57
C ALA A 57 9.78 12.85 56.68
N GLU A 58 10.32 14.04 56.98
CA GLU A 58 11.38 14.80 56.30
C GLU A 58 11.07 15.28 54.86
N GLY A 59 11.14 16.56 54.50
CA GLY A 59 11.76 17.72 55.11
C GLY A 59 12.38 18.58 54.00
N ILE A 60 12.38 19.90 54.20
CA ILE A 60 13.30 20.90 53.60
C ILE A 60 12.86 21.69 52.34
N ARG A 61 12.27 22.87 52.64
CA ARG A 61 12.67 24.26 52.29
C ARG A 61 12.63 24.80 50.84
N ARG A 62 12.01 26.00 50.77
CA ARG A 62 12.37 27.25 50.03
C ARG A 62 12.28 27.15 48.49
N GLY A 63 11.66 28.07 47.75
CA GLY A 63 11.38 29.50 47.96
C GLY A 63 12.01 30.30 46.81
N GLY A 64 11.26 31.26 46.23
CA GLY A 64 11.67 32.19 45.16
C GLY A 64 11.15 31.75 43.79
N GLU A 65 10.20 32.40 43.12
CA GLU A 65 9.96 33.84 42.92
C GLU A 65 11.21 34.56 42.43
N ASP A 66 11.29 34.80 41.12
CA ASP A 66 11.83 36.06 40.62
C ASP A 66 11.28 36.42 39.23
N ARG A 67 10.71 37.63 39.20
CA ARG A 67 10.45 38.43 38.00
C ARG A 67 11.77 39.03 37.54
N SER A 68 11.95 39.19 36.24
CA SER A 68 12.89 40.17 35.71
C SER A 68 12.39 40.72 34.38
N THR A 69 12.15 42.02 34.41
CA THR A 69 11.82 42.96 33.33
C THR A 69 13.06 43.73 32.91
N GLY A 70 13.10 44.17 31.63
CA GLY A 70 13.94 45.27 31.12
C GLY A 70 15.38 44.88 30.79
N GLU A 71 16.15 45.56 29.94
CA GLU A 71 15.97 46.73 29.08
C GLU A 71 17.28 46.88 28.26
N ASP A 72 17.17 47.46 27.06
CA ASP A 72 18.12 48.42 26.47
C ASP A 72 19.44 48.05 25.72
N ARG A 73 19.70 48.95 24.73
CA ARG A 73 20.93 49.33 24.00
C ARG A 73 21.39 48.49 22.79
N ARG A 74 21.32 48.99 21.55
CA ARG A 74 21.88 50.20 20.87
C ARG A 74 23.32 50.04 20.33
N ARG A 75 23.46 50.49 19.06
CA ARG A 75 24.67 50.86 18.26
C ARG A 75 25.49 49.67 17.74
N GLY A 76 26.06 49.68 16.54
CA GLY A 76 26.22 50.68 15.48
C GLY A 76 27.19 50.05 14.46
N VAL A 77 26.85 50.07 13.17
CA VAL A 77 27.61 50.77 12.11
C VAL A 77 29.11 50.46 12.10
N GLU A 78 29.59 49.77 11.07
CA GLU A 78 30.64 50.31 10.20
C GLU A 78 30.74 49.52 8.88
N ARG A 79 30.50 50.25 7.78
CA ARG A 79 30.90 49.91 6.42
C ARG A 79 32.27 50.52 6.18
N SER A 80 33.20 49.80 5.57
CA SER A 80 34.31 50.44 4.86
C SER A 80 34.54 49.74 3.53
N ALA A 81 34.42 50.55 2.49
CA ALA A 81 34.50 50.20 1.09
C ALA A 81 35.90 50.51 0.56
N GLY A 82 36.36 49.66 -0.37
CA GLY A 82 36.97 50.09 -1.63
C GLY A 82 38.44 50.52 -1.59
N TRP A 83 39.28 49.78 -2.32
CA TRP A 83 40.40 50.37 -3.03
C TRP A 83 40.37 49.98 -4.51
N ARG A 84 40.54 51.00 -5.34
CA ARG A 84 40.42 51.04 -6.79
C ARG A 84 41.71 50.59 -7.49
N ARG A 85 41.53 49.90 -8.62
CA ARG A 85 42.18 50.08 -9.94
C ARG A 85 43.72 50.12 -9.98
N LYS A 86 44.30 49.32 -10.89
CA LYS A 86 44.95 49.81 -12.13
C LYS A 86 45.40 48.64 -13.00
N SER A 87 45.22 48.84 -14.31
CA SER A 87 45.53 47.95 -15.42
C SER A 87 46.93 48.24 -15.99
N VAL A 88 47.37 47.37 -16.94
CA VAL A 88 48.49 47.51 -17.91
C VAL A 88 49.86 47.08 -17.33
N ALA A 89 50.73 46.26 -17.94
CA ALA A 89 50.93 45.82 -19.31
C ALA A 89 51.74 44.49 -19.38
N VAL A 90 51.41 43.67 -20.39
CA VAL A 90 52.31 43.03 -21.39
C VAL A 90 53.59 42.32 -20.92
N GLY A 91 53.67 41.03 -21.27
CA GLY A 91 54.90 40.47 -21.82
C GLY A 91 55.38 39.17 -21.15
N ALA A 92 55.38 38.10 -21.93
CA ALA A 92 56.25 36.92 -21.78
C ALA A 92 55.96 35.85 -20.71
N ALA A 93 54.76 35.80 -20.12
CA ALA A 93 54.37 34.70 -19.21
C ALA A 93 53.19 33.83 -19.70
N GLY A 94 52.75 34.01 -20.96
CA GLY A 94 51.60 33.26 -21.51
C GLY A 94 51.92 31.83 -21.97
N VAL A 95 53.18 31.54 -22.30
CA VAL A 95 53.56 30.26 -22.94
C VAL A 95 53.84 29.16 -21.91
N LEU A 96 54.27 29.51 -20.70
CA LEU A 96 54.52 28.52 -19.65
C LEU A 96 53.24 28.02 -18.96
N VAL A 97 52.18 28.83 -18.89
CA VAL A 97 50.90 28.40 -18.28
C VAL A 97 50.15 27.40 -19.17
N VAL A 98 50.21 27.56 -20.51
CA VAL A 98 49.57 26.61 -21.43
C VAL A 98 50.33 25.28 -21.48
N ALA A 99 51.66 25.30 -21.43
CA ALA A 99 52.45 24.06 -21.39
C ALA A 99 52.21 23.24 -20.11
N VAL A 100 52.05 23.89 -18.95
CA VAL A 100 51.69 23.21 -17.70
C VAL A 100 50.24 22.73 -17.73
N ALA A 101 49.30 23.47 -18.31
CA ALA A 101 47.90 23.03 -18.44
C ALA A 101 47.72 21.83 -19.38
N VAL A 102 48.49 21.76 -20.47
CA VAL A 102 48.48 20.60 -21.38
C VAL A 102 49.17 19.39 -20.75
N LEU A 103 50.21 19.58 -19.92
CA LEU A 103 50.82 18.48 -19.19
C LEU A 103 49.94 17.99 -18.01
N PHE A 104 49.24 18.90 -17.31
CA PHE A 104 48.30 18.54 -16.25
C PHE A 104 47.06 17.80 -16.79
N ALA A 105 46.64 18.08 -18.03
CA ALA A 105 45.54 17.35 -18.67
C ALA A 105 45.85 15.86 -18.94
N TRP A 106 47.13 15.47 -19.00
CA TRP A 106 47.55 14.06 -19.16
C TRP A 106 47.92 13.37 -17.84
N VAL A 107 47.99 14.10 -16.72
CA VAL A 107 48.33 13.55 -15.39
C VAL A 107 47.11 13.50 -14.46
N LEU A 108 45.93 13.93 -14.93
CA LEU A 108 44.69 13.61 -14.24
C LEU A 108 44.44 12.10 -14.40
N PRO A 109 44.34 11.32 -13.30
CA PRO A 109 43.82 9.97 -13.41
C PRO A 109 42.46 10.10 -14.09
N THR A 110 42.32 9.52 -15.26
CA THR A 110 41.02 9.29 -15.89
C THR A 110 40.22 8.54 -14.83
N GLY A 111 39.35 9.24 -14.12
CA GLY A 111 38.47 8.63 -13.14
C GLY A 111 37.74 7.53 -13.89
N GLU A 112 38.11 6.29 -13.59
CA GLU A 112 37.42 5.13 -14.13
C GLU A 112 35.94 5.37 -13.85
N PRO A 113 35.07 5.27 -14.88
CA PRO A 113 33.64 5.42 -14.65
C PRO A 113 33.28 4.44 -13.55
N ALA A 114 32.80 4.98 -12.42
CA ALA A 114 32.46 4.19 -11.26
C ALA A 114 31.61 3.01 -11.76
N PRO A 115 31.99 1.76 -11.48
CA PRO A 115 31.22 0.61 -11.94
C PRO A 115 29.78 0.85 -11.52
N PRO A 116 28.80 0.65 -12.43
CA PRO A 116 27.40 0.89 -12.11
C PRO A 116 27.12 0.15 -10.80
N ALA A 117 26.62 0.90 -9.81
CA ALA A 117 26.31 0.34 -8.50
C ALA A 117 25.53 -0.95 -8.75
N ALA A 118 26.09 -2.08 -8.29
CA ALA A 118 25.45 -3.37 -8.46
C ALA A 118 24.05 -3.24 -7.85
N VAL A 119 23.03 -3.25 -8.71
CA VAL A 119 21.65 -3.33 -8.26
C VAL A 119 21.60 -4.64 -7.49
N ALA A 120 21.38 -4.55 -6.17
CA ALA A 120 21.25 -5.75 -5.35
C ALA A 120 20.23 -6.66 -6.06
N PRO A 121 20.56 -7.95 -6.29
CA PRO A 121 19.60 -8.85 -6.89
C PRO A 121 18.31 -8.77 -6.07
N ALA A 122 17.16 -8.68 -6.75
CA ALA A 122 15.88 -8.70 -6.09
C ALA A 122 15.87 -9.89 -5.10
N PRO A 123 15.32 -9.73 -3.88
CA PRO A 123 15.31 -10.82 -2.92
C PRO A 123 14.70 -12.05 -3.58
N VAL A 124 15.50 -13.12 -3.66
CA VAL A 124 15.06 -14.39 -4.23
C VAL A 124 13.95 -14.90 -3.32
N GLY A 125 12.71 -14.84 -3.82
CA GLY A 125 11.55 -15.38 -3.12
C GLY A 125 11.51 -16.89 -3.14
N GLU A 126 10.60 -17.46 -2.38
CA GLU A 126 10.30 -18.90 -2.43
C GLU A 126 9.71 -19.30 -3.80
N PHE A 127 8.92 -18.43 -4.42
CA PHE A 127 8.25 -18.68 -5.69
C PHE A 127 8.76 -17.77 -6.80
N ASP A 128 8.84 -18.32 -8.02
CA ASP A 128 9.14 -17.57 -9.23
C ASP A 128 7.84 -17.02 -9.82
N PHE A 129 7.66 -15.70 -9.69
CA PHE A 129 6.47 -15.00 -10.14
C PHE A 129 6.74 -14.31 -11.47
N HIS A 130 5.85 -14.52 -12.43
CA HIS A 130 5.82 -13.80 -13.68
C HIS A 130 4.56 -12.93 -13.74
N ARG A 131 4.72 -11.66 -14.08
CA ARG A 131 3.57 -10.76 -14.26
C ARG A 131 2.78 -11.19 -15.48
N LEU A 132 1.44 -11.15 -15.39
CA LEU A 132 0.58 -11.46 -16.53
C LEU A 132 0.64 -10.34 -17.58
N PRO A 133 0.55 -10.68 -18.88
CA PRO A 133 0.59 -9.71 -19.98
C PRO A 133 -0.44 -8.58 -19.85
N ASP A 134 -1.66 -8.89 -19.42
CA ASP A 134 -2.75 -7.91 -19.23
C ASP A 134 -2.42 -6.83 -18.18
N THR A 135 -1.42 -7.08 -17.34
CA THR A 135 -0.95 -6.16 -16.30
C THR A 135 0.55 -5.91 -16.40
N GLU A 136 1.17 -6.10 -17.57
CA GLU A 136 2.60 -5.84 -17.76
C GLU A 136 2.95 -4.43 -17.26
N GLU A 137 2.14 -3.44 -17.66
CA GLU A 137 2.04 -2.18 -16.94
C GLU A 137 1.01 -2.29 -15.80
N PRO A 138 1.38 -1.94 -14.55
CA PRO A 138 0.44 -1.96 -13.44
C PRO A 138 -0.69 -0.95 -13.62
N ILE A 139 -1.89 -1.36 -13.22
CA ILE A 139 -3.08 -0.49 -13.26
C ILE A 139 -3.01 0.46 -12.07
N ARG A 140 -3.18 1.75 -12.33
CA ARG A 140 -3.12 2.80 -11.31
C ARG A 140 -4.44 3.59 -11.26
N ASP A 141 -4.92 3.85 -10.05
CA ASP A 141 -6.07 4.73 -9.81
C ASP A 141 -5.82 5.57 -8.55
N SER A 142 -6.31 6.80 -8.52
CA SER A 142 -6.27 7.67 -7.34
C SER A 142 -7.53 7.57 -6.47
N ASP A 143 -8.62 7.00 -7.00
CA ASP A 143 -9.83 6.70 -6.24
C ASP A 143 -9.87 5.21 -5.86
N CYS A 144 -9.42 4.90 -4.64
CA CYS A 144 -9.31 3.52 -4.19
C CYS A 144 -10.65 2.91 -3.74
N ALA A 145 -11.64 3.72 -3.36
CA ALA A 145 -12.87 3.23 -2.74
C ALA A 145 -13.77 2.40 -3.69
N PRO A 146 -13.91 2.75 -4.99
CA PRO A 146 -14.62 1.92 -5.95
C PRO A 146 -14.02 0.52 -6.13
N HIS A 147 -12.72 0.37 -5.88
CA HIS A 147 -11.95 -0.88 -6.03
C HIS A 147 -11.79 -1.64 -4.72
N ALA A 148 -12.73 -1.50 -3.80
CA ALA A 148 -12.74 -2.19 -2.52
C ALA A 148 -14.16 -2.63 -2.15
N TYR A 149 -14.27 -3.51 -1.16
CA TYR A 149 -15.57 -3.97 -0.65
C TYR A 149 -15.58 -4.13 0.86
N GLY A 150 -16.78 -4.21 1.44
CA GLY A 150 -16.97 -4.35 2.88
C GLY A 150 -16.53 -3.10 3.66
N ARG A 151 -16.07 -3.31 4.89
CA ARG A 151 -15.57 -2.25 5.78
C ARG A 151 -14.31 -1.59 5.23
N THR A 152 -13.51 -2.31 4.44
CA THR A 152 -12.35 -1.74 3.75
C THR A 152 -12.75 -0.66 2.74
N GLN A 153 -13.88 -0.82 2.03
CA GLN A 153 -14.43 0.24 1.18
C GLN A 153 -14.86 1.45 1.99
N GLU A 154 -15.62 1.24 3.07
CA GLU A 154 -16.06 2.32 3.98
C GLU A 154 -14.86 3.11 4.53
N PHE A 155 -13.80 2.40 4.90
CA PHE A 155 -12.55 2.99 5.36
C PHE A 155 -11.90 3.86 4.29
N LEU A 156 -11.83 3.41 3.03
CA LEU A 156 -11.22 4.16 1.92
C LEU A 156 -12.06 5.35 1.45
N VAL A 157 -13.38 5.31 1.65
CA VAL A 157 -14.25 6.49 1.48
C VAL A 157 -13.90 7.57 2.50
N ALA A 158 -13.75 7.19 3.77
CA ALA A 158 -13.41 8.12 4.85
C ALA A 158 -11.94 8.58 4.81
N ASN A 159 -11.04 7.69 4.43
CA ASN A 159 -9.60 7.89 4.40
C ASN A 159 -9.09 7.73 2.98
N ARG A 160 -9.27 8.77 2.15
CA ARG A 160 -8.84 8.72 0.76
C ARG A 160 -7.35 8.39 0.65
N CYS A 161 -7.04 7.44 -0.22
CA CYS A 161 -5.67 7.14 -0.61
C CYS A 161 -5.10 8.25 -1.52
N LEU A 162 -3.83 8.11 -1.88
CA LEU A 162 -3.21 8.86 -2.99
C LEU A 162 -3.18 8.04 -4.27
N GLN A 163 -2.98 6.73 -4.15
CA GLN A 163 -2.86 5.83 -5.28
C GLN A 163 -3.14 4.39 -4.86
N LEU A 164 -3.81 3.66 -5.74
CA LEU A 164 -3.89 2.21 -5.79
C LEU A 164 -3.14 1.75 -7.03
N THR A 165 -2.10 0.93 -6.86
CA THR A 165 -1.42 0.23 -7.96
C THR A 165 -1.74 -1.26 -7.88
N ARG A 166 -2.11 -1.90 -8.99
CA ARG A 166 -2.47 -3.33 -9.03
C ARG A 166 -1.83 -4.05 -10.21
N ALA A 167 -1.43 -5.30 -9.98
CA ALA A 167 -1.00 -6.22 -11.02
C ALA A 167 -1.36 -7.67 -10.64
N VAL A 168 -1.44 -8.54 -11.65
CA VAL A 168 -1.61 -9.98 -11.46
C VAL A 168 -0.34 -10.70 -11.88
N TYR A 169 0.07 -11.66 -11.08
CA TYR A 169 1.20 -12.54 -11.31
C TYR A 169 0.74 -13.98 -11.40
N SER A 170 1.53 -14.82 -12.05
CA SER A 170 1.40 -16.27 -12.03
C SER A 170 2.71 -16.92 -11.56
N ALA A 171 2.61 -18.05 -10.87
CA ALA A 171 3.75 -18.90 -10.57
C ALA A 171 3.39 -20.37 -10.83
N ALA A 172 4.39 -21.15 -11.25
CA ALA A 172 4.25 -22.59 -11.39
C ALA A 172 4.36 -23.27 -10.02
N LEU A 173 3.44 -24.19 -9.73
CA LEU A 173 3.47 -25.05 -8.56
C LEU A 173 3.89 -26.48 -8.94
N PRO A 174 4.34 -27.27 -7.95
CA PRO A 174 4.53 -28.71 -8.15
C PRO A 174 3.27 -29.38 -8.71
N GLY A 175 3.48 -30.34 -9.62
CA GLY A 175 2.39 -31.06 -10.29
C GLY A 175 1.77 -30.31 -11.48
N GLY A 176 2.41 -29.25 -11.97
CA GLY A 176 1.97 -28.52 -13.18
C GLY A 176 0.80 -27.55 -12.95
N ARG A 177 0.36 -27.38 -11.69
CA ARG A 177 -0.65 -26.38 -11.34
C ARG A 177 -0.07 -24.97 -11.46
N THR A 178 -0.92 -24.02 -11.83
CA THR A 178 -0.56 -22.60 -11.84
C THR A 178 -1.33 -21.88 -10.74
N VAL A 179 -0.62 -21.08 -9.93
CA VAL A 179 -1.23 -20.12 -9.02
C VAL A 179 -1.29 -18.75 -9.66
N PHE A 180 -2.38 -18.04 -9.41
CA PHE A 180 -2.56 -16.65 -9.77
C PHE A 180 -2.57 -15.81 -8.50
N THR A 181 -1.88 -14.68 -8.53
CA THR A 181 -1.66 -13.83 -7.37
C THR A 181 -1.91 -12.37 -7.74
N SER A 182 -2.89 -11.74 -7.11
CA SER A 182 -3.12 -10.31 -7.20
C SER A 182 -2.28 -9.61 -6.15
N VAL A 183 -1.56 -8.57 -6.57
CA VAL A 183 -0.81 -7.68 -5.68
C VAL A 183 -1.39 -6.27 -5.84
N ALA A 184 -1.92 -5.73 -4.75
CA ALA A 184 -2.43 -4.37 -4.66
C ALA A 184 -1.57 -3.55 -3.69
N VAL A 185 -1.13 -2.36 -4.11
CA VAL A 185 -0.41 -1.41 -3.27
C VAL A 185 -1.26 -0.17 -3.08
N VAL A 186 -1.71 0.07 -1.85
CA VAL A 186 -2.50 1.25 -1.47
C VAL A 186 -1.59 2.26 -0.78
N ARG A 187 -1.31 3.39 -1.43
CA ARG A 187 -0.57 4.51 -0.84
C ARG A 187 -1.53 5.42 -0.09
N MET A 188 -1.44 5.46 1.23
CA MET A 188 -2.35 6.25 2.08
C MET A 188 -1.91 7.71 2.27
N ARG A 189 -2.88 8.57 2.63
CA ARG A 189 -2.74 9.94 3.20
C ARG A 189 -1.57 10.10 4.19
N THR A 190 -1.57 9.23 5.17
CA THR A 190 -0.68 9.30 6.32
C THR A 190 -0.24 7.90 6.72
N GLU A 191 0.78 7.81 7.56
CA GLU A 191 1.23 6.52 8.06
C GLU A 191 0.19 5.88 8.99
N GLU A 192 -0.50 6.68 9.80
CA GLU A 192 -1.56 6.21 10.71
C GLU A 192 -2.71 5.54 9.93
N ALA A 193 -3.11 6.14 8.81
CA ALA A 193 -4.13 5.55 7.93
C ALA A 193 -3.65 4.24 7.30
N SER A 194 -2.36 4.09 6.98
CA SER A 194 -1.82 2.82 6.49
C SER A 194 -1.76 1.74 7.57
N VAL A 195 -1.50 2.10 8.84
CA VAL A 195 -1.58 1.17 9.97
C VAL A 195 -3.01 0.65 10.12
N GLN A 196 -3.98 1.57 10.18
CA GLN A 196 -5.40 1.21 10.33
C GLN A 196 -5.90 0.35 9.17
N LEU A 197 -5.54 0.69 7.93
CA LEU A 197 -5.91 -0.13 6.77
C LEU A 197 -5.33 -1.55 6.88
N THR A 198 -4.04 -1.66 7.24
CA THR A 198 -3.36 -2.97 7.38
C THR A 198 -4.03 -3.84 8.44
N GLU A 199 -4.38 -3.26 9.60
CA GLU A 199 -5.08 -3.97 10.66
C GLU A 199 -6.49 -4.38 10.24
N LEU A 200 -7.19 -3.50 9.52
CA LEU A 200 -8.55 -3.75 9.06
C LEU A 200 -8.61 -4.92 8.07
N VAL A 201 -7.75 -4.94 7.04
CA VAL A 201 -7.78 -5.99 6.00
C VAL A 201 -7.31 -7.35 6.51
N ARG A 202 -6.55 -7.38 7.61
CA ARG A 202 -6.11 -8.63 8.26
C ARG A 202 -7.19 -9.28 9.12
N GLN A 203 -8.27 -8.56 9.42
CA GLN A 203 -9.40 -9.10 10.16
C GLN A 203 -10.35 -9.85 9.23
N GLU A 204 -10.91 -10.96 9.72
CA GLU A 204 -11.89 -11.71 8.95
C GLU A 204 -13.19 -10.90 8.77
N GLY A 205 -13.81 -11.00 7.60
CA GLY A 205 -15.11 -10.41 7.32
C GLY A 205 -15.15 -8.89 7.13
N THR A 206 -14.00 -8.19 7.12
CA THR A 206 -13.93 -6.74 6.89
C THR A 206 -13.84 -6.37 5.41
N GLY A 207 -13.52 -7.33 4.54
CA GLY A 207 -13.32 -7.09 3.11
C GLY A 207 -11.92 -6.63 2.76
N SER A 208 -11.66 -6.42 1.47
CA SER A 208 -10.32 -6.16 0.92
C SER A 208 -10.40 -5.17 -0.24
N VAL A 209 -9.26 -4.90 -0.86
CA VAL A 209 -9.20 -4.32 -2.22
C VAL A 209 -9.64 -5.40 -3.21
N THR A 210 -10.47 -5.04 -4.17
CA THR A 210 -10.95 -5.97 -5.19
C THR A 210 -9.81 -6.39 -6.11
N ASP A 211 -9.59 -7.70 -6.21
CA ASP A 211 -8.62 -8.28 -7.14
C ASP A 211 -9.06 -8.07 -8.60
N LEU A 212 -8.09 -8.03 -9.53
CA LEU A 212 -8.36 -7.68 -10.93
C LEU A 212 -9.18 -8.74 -11.69
N LEU A 213 -9.29 -9.97 -11.18
CA LEU A 213 -10.19 -10.97 -11.75
C LEU A 213 -11.63 -10.66 -11.34
N ARG A 214 -11.84 -10.32 -10.06
CA ARG A 214 -13.15 -9.92 -9.54
C ARG A 214 -13.65 -8.61 -10.15
N ASP A 215 -12.75 -7.69 -10.48
CA ASP A 215 -13.05 -6.47 -11.24
C ASP A 215 -13.18 -6.69 -12.75
N GLN A 216 -13.02 -7.93 -13.24
CA GLN A 216 -13.14 -8.31 -14.65
C GLN A 216 -12.17 -7.60 -15.59
N VAL A 217 -11.06 -7.08 -15.05
CA VAL A 217 -10.00 -6.47 -15.87
C VAL A 217 -9.06 -7.54 -16.42
N VAL A 218 -8.81 -8.59 -15.64
CA VAL A 218 -8.04 -9.76 -16.04
C VAL A 218 -8.96 -10.97 -16.04
N THR A 219 -8.88 -11.81 -17.08
CA THR A 219 -9.71 -13.02 -17.17
C THR A 219 -8.82 -14.27 -17.10
N VAL A 220 -9.10 -15.14 -16.13
CA VAL A 220 -8.51 -16.45 -16.02
C VAL A 220 -9.62 -17.50 -16.12
N PRO A 221 -9.64 -18.37 -17.14
CA PRO A 221 -10.66 -19.41 -17.26
C PRO A 221 -10.76 -20.27 -16.00
N GLY A 222 -11.96 -20.38 -15.44
CA GLY A 222 -12.22 -21.16 -14.22
C GLY A 222 -11.94 -20.44 -12.90
N LEU A 223 -11.55 -19.16 -12.93
CA LEU A 223 -11.28 -18.38 -11.72
C LEU A 223 -11.89 -16.96 -11.85
N ASP A 224 -12.79 -16.63 -10.93
CA ASP A 224 -13.54 -15.36 -10.94
C ASP A 224 -13.04 -14.35 -9.89
N ARG A 225 -12.19 -14.79 -8.96
CA ARG A 225 -11.59 -14.00 -7.87
C ARG A 225 -10.48 -14.77 -7.20
N LEU A 226 -9.58 -14.08 -6.51
CA LEU A 226 -8.46 -14.69 -5.77
C LEU A 226 -8.65 -14.73 -4.25
N SER A 227 -9.52 -13.86 -3.72
CA SER A 227 -9.88 -13.76 -2.29
C SER A 227 -10.35 -15.06 -1.59
N ARG A 228 -10.57 -16.16 -2.32
CA ARG A 228 -11.00 -17.46 -1.77
C ARG A 228 -9.85 -18.45 -1.50
N GLY A 229 -8.61 -18.09 -1.80
CA GLY A 229 -7.45 -18.92 -1.56
C GLY A 229 -6.66 -18.46 -0.34
N GLY A 230 -5.57 -17.73 -0.58
CA GLY A 230 -4.65 -17.21 0.42
C GLY A 230 -4.63 -15.69 0.45
N PHE A 231 -4.18 -15.16 1.58
CA PHE A 231 -4.14 -13.73 1.83
C PHE A 231 -2.89 -13.35 2.62
N ALA A 232 -2.25 -12.25 2.27
CA ALA A 232 -1.23 -11.58 3.09
C ALA A 232 -1.35 -10.07 2.94
N ALA A 233 -1.00 -9.33 3.99
CA ALA A 233 -0.92 -7.88 3.93
C ALA A 233 0.21 -7.38 4.81
N GLU A 234 1.02 -6.49 4.27
CA GLU A 234 2.11 -5.82 4.97
C GLU A 234 2.17 -4.34 4.64
N ARG A 235 2.80 -3.59 5.54
CA ARG A 235 2.94 -2.14 5.43
C ARG A 235 4.38 -1.76 5.21
N ALA A 236 4.62 -0.79 4.34
CA ALA A 236 5.91 -0.15 4.14
C ALA A 236 5.74 1.37 4.15
N GLY A 237 5.98 2.00 5.31
CA GLY A 237 5.69 3.42 5.52
C GLY A 237 4.20 3.70 5.33
N ARG A 238 3.85 4.47 4.30
CA ARG A 238 2.47 4.85 3.93
C ARG A 238 1.80 3.88 2.95
N ASP A 239 2.53 2.89 2.45
CA ASP A 239 2.03 1.93 1.49
C ASP A 239 1.56 0.66 2.21
N VAL A 240 0.39 0.15 1.84
CA VAL A 240 -0.12 -1.16 2.27
C VAL A 240 -0.13 -2.09 1.07
N VAL A 241 0.66 -3.14 1.12
CA VAL A 241 0.68 -4.21 0.12
C VAL A 241 -0.31 -5.27 0.56
N ILE A 242 -1.28 -5.58 -0.30
CA ILE A 242 -2.32 -6.59 -0.07
C ILE A 242 -2.20 -7.61 -1.19
N VAL A 243 -2.11 -8.88 -0.81
CA VAL A 243 -1.87 -9.99 -1.72
C VAL A 243 -2.93 -11.06 -1.52
N GLU A 244 -3.53 -11.49 -2.62
CA GLU A 244 -4.49 -12.59 -2.66
C GLU A 244 -4.04 -13.61 -3.72
N SER A 245 -4.04 -14.90 -3.39
CA SER A 245 -3.62 -15.96 -4.31
C SER A 245 -4.60 -17.11 -4.35
N ASP A 246 -4.84 -17.68 -5.53
CA ASP A 246 -5.64 -18.90 -5.68
C ASP A 246 -5.26 -19.68 -6.95
N THR A 247 -5.79 -20.89 -7.09
CA THR A 247 -5.62 -21.73 -8.28
C THR A 247 -6.97 -22.05 -8.92
N VAL A 248 -6.98 -22.30 -10.23
CA VAL A 248 -8.16 -22.83 -10.94
C VAL A 248 -8.52 -24.21 -10.40
N GLU A 249 -7.53 -25.08 -10.30
CA GLU A 249 -7.67 -26.42 -9.73
C GLU A 249 -7.19 -26.42 -8.27
N ARG A 250 -8.15 -26.48 -7.35
CA ARG A 250 -7.86 -26.50 -5.91
C ARG A 250 -7.35 -27.85 -5.46
N ASP A 251 -6.51 -27.84 -4.43
CA ASP A 251 -6.17 -29.07 -3.74
C ASP A 251 -7.44 -29.69 -3.11
N PRO A 252 -7.67 -31.02 -3.25
CA PRO A 252 -8.80 -31.67 -2.61
C PRO A 252 -8.74 -31.57 -1.08
N ASP A 253 -7.53 -31.46 -0.50
CA ASP A 253 -7.36 -31.09 0.89
C ASP A 253 -7.45 -29.57 1.05
N ALA A 254 -8.60 -29.09 1.55
CA ALA A 254 -8.85 -27.67 1.75
C ALA A 254 -7.91 -27.02 2.80
N VAL A 255 -7.40 -27.78 3.77
CA VAL A 255 -6.45 -27.26 4.78
C VAL A 255 -5.09 -27.05 4.13
N LEU A 256 -4.64 -28.05 3.36
CA LEU A 256 -3.40 -27.95 2.60
C LEU A 256 -3.47 -26.82 1.56
N HIS A 257 -4.58 -26.71 0.83
CA HIS A 257 -4.82 -25.63 -0.13
C HIS A 257 -4.62 -24.26 0.52
N ARG A 258 -5.32 -24.00 1.64
CA ARG A 258 -5.21 -22.72 2.36
C ARG A 258 -3.80 -22.45 2.86
N ALA A 259 -3.13 -23.47 3.40
CA ALA A 259 -1.75 -23.32 3.90
C ALA A 259 -0.77 -22.96 2.77
N VAL A 260 -0.86 -23.63 1.62
CA VAL A 260 -0.02 -23.34 0.46
C VAL A 260 -0.32 -21.95 -0.10
N MET A 261 -1.60 -21.59 -0.30
CA MET A 261 -1.95 -20.26 -0.79
C MET A 261 -1.53 -19.14 0.17
N LYS A 262 -1.59 -19.38 1.48
CA LYS A 262 -1.09 -18.43 2.50
C LYS A 262 0.41 -18.21 2.36
N ARG A 263 1.17 -19.28 2.15
CA ARG A 263 2.64 -19.22 1.97
C ARG A 263 3.01 -18.43 0.71
N ILE A 264 2.35 -18.73 -0.41
CA ILE A 264 2.51 -18.01 -1.68
C ILE A 264 2.19 -16.53 -1.52
N SER A 265 1.05 -16.20 -0.89
CA SER A 265 0.65 -14.80 -0.70
C SER A 265 1.64 -14.04 0.18
N THR A 266 2.24 -14.72 1.17
CA THR A 266 3.26 -14.13 2.05
C THR A 266 4.55 -13.84 1.29
N ASP A 267 5.03 -14.76 0.45
CA ASP A 267 6.20 -14.52 -0.40
C ASP A 267 5.96 -13.39 -1.40
N ALA A 268 4.78 -13.36 -2.03
CA ALA A 268 4.42 -12.35 -3.03
C ALA A 268 4.29 -10.92 -2.48
N VAL A 269 4.26 -10.70 -1.16
CA VAL A 269 4.30 -9.34 -0.59
C VAL A 269 5.53 -8.56 -1.09
N ARG A 270 6.66 -9.25 -1.33
CA ARG A 270 7.89 -8.63 -1.85
C ARG A 270 7.68 -7.93 -3.20
N LEU A 271 6.75 -8.42 -4.02
CA LEU A 271 6.43 -7.86 -5.34
C LEU A 271 5.83 -6.46 -5.22
N GLY A 272 5.27 -6.12 -4.06
CA GLY A 272 4.78 -4.77 -3.80
C GLY A 272 5.86 -3.69 -3.87
N ALA A 273 7.15 -4.03 -3.82
CA ALA A 273 8.23 -3.06 -4.06
C ALA A 273 8.36 -2.66 -5.54
N GLU A 274 7.98 -3.55 -6.47
CA GLU A 274 8.04 -3.30 -7.92
C GLU A 274 6.91 -2.37 -8.42
N LEU A 275 5.90 -2.14 -7.59
CA LEU A 275 4.67 -1.42 -7.95
C LEU A 275 4.58 0.01 -7.37
N ARG A 276 5.63 0.47 -6.67
CA ARG A 276 5.64 1.73 -5.89
C ARG A 276 6.13 2.97 -6.63
#